data_AF-A0A2P2LRW7-F1
#
_entry.id   AF-A0A2P2LRW7-F1
#
_cell.length_a   1.000
_cell.length_b   1.000
_cell.length_c   1.000
_cell.angle_alpha   90.00
_cell.angle_beta   90.00
_cell.angle_gamma   90.00
#
_symmetry.space_group_name_H-M   'P 1'
#
loop_
_entity.id
_entity.type
_entity.pdbx_description
1 polymer ?
#
loop_
_entity_poly.entity_id
_entity_poly.type
_entity_poly.pdbx_seq_one_letter_code
_entity_poly.pdbx_strand_id
1 'polypeptide(L)'
;MESPAVGGPRNTSIVVATLDTGEVYIIASLSSGTDTQLIYIDPTTGALRYSGKWGVDVFKSEAEALDYITNGSRWLCKSTTYARAILGYAALGSCGLLLVATKLTASISNLPGGGCVYTVTETQWIKIPLQFPQQQGKGEAKNIQELTDLDIDGKHYFCETRDLTRPFPSRMPLEKPDDEFVWNGWFSMSFKNIGLPLHCVTLLQVFFLNIFMLTLI
;
A
#
# COMPACT_ATOMS: atom_id res chain seq x y z
N MET A 1 19.02 -29.73 18.64
CA MET A 1 18.16 -28.54 18.70
C MET A 1 18.73 -27.55 17.70
N GLU A 2 18.25 -27.64 16.46
CA GLU A 2 18.61 -26.66 15.44
C GLU A 2 17.75 -25.42 15.67
N SER A 3 18.42 -24.28 15.91
CA SER A 3 17.78 -22.97 15.93
C SER A 3 17.10 -22.71 14.59
N PRO A 4 15.91 -22.09 14.56
CA PRO A 4 15.29 -21.71 13.29
C PRO A 4 16.19 -20.70 12.60
N ALA A 5 16.50 -20.95 11.33
CA ALA A 5 17.23 -20.03 10.48
C ALA A 5 16.51 -18.68 10.49
N VAL A 6 17.20 -17.64 10.93
CA VAL A 6 16.76 -16.25 10.77
C VAL A 6 16.70 -16.00 9.27
N GLY A 7 15.49 -16.08 8.71
CA GLY A 7 15.23 -15.79 7.30
C GLY A 7 15.75 -14.40 6.97
N GLY A 8 16.46 -14.28 5.85
CA GLY A 8 16.96 -13.01 5.36
C GLY A 8 15.83 -11.97 5.20
N PRO A 9 16.16 -10.68 5.07
CA PRO A 9 15.16 -9.63 4.91
C PRO A 9 14.27 -9.94 3.70
N ARG A 10 12.94 -10.02 3.94
CA ARG A 10 11.95 -10.20 2.86
C ARG A 10 11.63 -8.84 2.24
N ASN A 11 11.32 -8.84 0.95
CA ASN A 11 10.78 -7.66 0.29
C ASN A 11 9.28 -7.55 0.56
N THR A 12 8.76 -6.33 0.55
CA THR A 12 7.30 -6.13 0.59
C THR A 12 6.65 -6.75 -0.64
N SER A 13 5.57 -7.50 -0.41
CA SER A 13 4.71 -8.06 -1.45
C SER A 13 3.27 -7.66 -1.16
N ILE A 14 2.61 -7.09 -2.17
CA ILE A 14 1.20 -6.72 -2.12
C ILE A 14 0.49 -7.49 -3.23
N VAL A 15 -0.60 -8.17 -2.90
CA VAL A 15 -1.46 -8.85 -3.86
C VAL A 15 -2.89 -8.38 -3.67
N VAL A 16 -3.50 -7.90 -4.74
CA VAL A 16 -4.91 -7.52 -4.74
C VAL A 16 -5.67 -8.59 -5.53
N ALA A 17 -6.51 -9.34 -4.83
CA ALA A 17 -7.29 -10.43 -5.41
C ALA A 17 -8.77 -10.04 -5.47
N THR A 18 -9.37 -10.24 -6.64
CA THR A 18 -10.83 -10.14 -6.82
C THR A 18 -11.36 -11.52 -7.12
N LEU A 19 -12.29 -11.99 -6.31
CA LEU A 19 -12.96 -13.27 -6.51
C LEU A 19 -14.06 -13.18 -7.59
N ASP A 20 -14.48 -14.31 -8.13
CA ASP A 20 -15.60 -14.39 -9.09
C ASP A 20 -16.93 -13.89 -8.51
N THR A 21 -17.08 -14.00 -7.19
CA THR A 21 -18.19 -13.45 -6.39
C THR A 21 -18.17 -11.91 -6.35
N GLY A 22 -17.07 -11.27 -6.75
CA GLY A 22 -16.87 -9.82 -6.71
C GLY A 22 -16.23 -9.31 -5.42
N GLU A 23 -15.96 -10.20 -4.45
CA GLU A 23 -15.24 -9.86 -3.22
C GLU A 23 -13.79 -9.46 -3.53
N VAL A 24 -13.29 -8.43 -2.86
CA VAL A 24 -11.93 -7.91 -3.08
C VAL A 24 -11.14 -7.95 -1.78
N TYR A 25 -9.92 -8.49 -1.89
CA TYR A 25 -8.99 -8.64 -0.78
C TYR A 25 -7.63 -8.03 -1.13
N ILE A 26 -6.99 -7.41 -0.14
CA ILE A 26 -5.60 -6.98 -0.19
C ILE A 26 -4.80 -7.90 0.72
N ILE A 27 -3.83 -8.60 0.16
CA ILE A 27 -2.88 -9.44 0.88
C ILE A 27 -1.57 -8.69 0.94
N ALA A 28 -1.09 -8.40 2.14
CA ALA A 28 0.10 -7.59 2.37
C ALA A 28 1.11 -8.35 3.22
N SER A 29 2.33 -8.50 2.70
CA SER A 29 3.49 -9.00 3.45
C SER A 29 4.55 -7.91 3.45
N LEU A 30 4.67 -7.15 4.54
CA LEU A 30 5.61 -6.02 4.62
C LEU A 30 7.04 -6.48 4.92
N SER A 31 8.05 -5.78 4.38
CA SER A 31 9.47 -6.10 4.62
C SER A 31 9.89 -6.09 6.10
N SER A 32 9.21 -5.29 6.92
CA SER A 32 9.43 -5.19 8.37
C SER A 32 8.80 -6.30 9.21
N GLY A 33 7.84 -7.04 8.64
CA GLY A 33 7.08 -8.09 9.34
C GLY A 33 7.56 -9.50 9.04
N THR A 34 7.00 -10.48 9.76
CA THR A 34 7.17 -11.93 9.47
C THR A 34 5.87 -12.62 9.10
N ASP A 35 4.75 -11.91 9.22
CA ASP A 35 3.39 -12.36 8.97
C ASP A 35 2.81 -11.71 7.71
N THR A 36 1.63 -12.16 7.29
CA THR A 36 0.91 -11.66 6.12
C THR A 36 -0.49 -11.25 6.56
N GLN A 37 -0.89 -10.02 6.27
CA GLN A 37 -2.22 -9.52 6.58
C GLN A 37 -3.14 -9.68 5.37
N LEU A 38 -4.37 -10.12 5.61
CA LEU A 38 -5.47 -10.15 4.66
C LEU A 38 -6.48 -9.07 5.03
N ILE A 39 -6.70 -8.11 4.14
CA ILE A 39 -7.59 -6.98 4.38
C ILE A 39 -8.76 -7.12 3.42
N TYR A 40 -9.97 -7.24 3.95
CA TYR A 40 -11.19 -7.32 3.14
C TYR A 40 -11.73 -5.93 2.86
N ILE A 41 -12.21 -5.70 1.64
CA ILE A 41 -12.91 -4.47 1.27
C ILE A 41 -14.41 -4.74 1.28
N ASP A 42 -15.11 -4.15 2.24
CA ASP A 42 -16.55 -4.26 2.36
C ASP A 42 -17.23 -3.76 1.09
N PRO A 43 -17.94 -4.61 0.31
CA PRO A 43 -18.43 -4.24 -1.01
C PRO A 43 -19.61 -3.28 -0.94
N THR A 44 -20.24 -3.11 0.23
CA THR A 44 -21.35 -2.17 0.40
C THR A 44 -20.83 -0.75 0.65
N THR A 45 -19.85 -0.62 1.55
CA THR A 45 -19.38 0.67 2.07
C THR A 45 -18.01 1.09 1.56
N GLY A 46 -17.24 0.16 1.01
CA GLY A 46 -15.83 0.34 0.73
C GLY A 46 -14.95 0.39 1.98
N ALA A 47 -15.47 0.13 3.18
CA ALA A 47 -14.66 0.13 4.39
C ALA A 47 -13.64 -1.02 4.37
N LEU A 48 -12.39 -0.71 4.72
CA LEU A 48 -11.39 -1.75 4.96
C LEU A 48 -11.73 -2.50 6.25
N ARG A 49 -11.61 -3.82 6.24
CA ARG A 49 -11.90 -4.71 7.37
C ARG A 49 -10.67 -5.55 7.70
N TYR A 50 -10.24 -5.45 8.95
CA TYR A 50 -9.13 -6.20 9.53
C TYR A 50 -9.34 -6.31 11.05
N SER A 51 -9.05 -7.47 11.62
CA SER A 51 -9.24 -7.79 13.04
C SER A 51 -7.99 -8.30 13.75
N GLY A 52 -6.90 -8.60 13.02
CA GLY A 52 -5.63 -9.04 13.59
C GLY A 52 -5.64 -10.43 14.20
N LYS A 53 -6.51 -11.32 13.71
CA LYS A 53 -6.69 -12.69 14.18
C LYS A 53 -5.98 -13.69 13.26
N TRP A 54 -5.06 -14.44 13.85
CA TRP A 54 -4.37 -15.55 13.18
C TRP A 54 -5.35 -16.59 12.62
N GLY A 55 -5.11 -16.98 11.37
CA GLY A 55 -5.95 -17.93 10.62
C GLY A 55 -7.27 -17.34 10.10
N VAL A 56 -7.52 -16.05 10.31
CA VAL A 56 -8.69 -15.33 9.77
C VAL A 56 -8.22 -14.20 8.84
N ASP A 57 -7.37 -13.32 9.36
CA ASP A 57 -6.82 -12.19 8.60
C ASP A 57 -5.32 -11.95 8.84
N VAL A 58 -4.66 -12.85 9.59
CA VAL A 58 -3.21 -12.92 9.75
C VAL A 58 -2.73 -14.34 9.44
N PHE A 59 -1.76 -14.45 8.54
CA PHE A 59 -1.24 -15.70 8.01
C PHE A 59 0.29 -15.71 7.99
N LYS A 60 0.92 -16.87 7.79
CA LYS A 60 2.38 -16.96 7.70
C LYS A 60 2.92 -16.57 6.33
N SER A 61 2.07 -16.63 5.30
CA SER A 61 2.47 -16.34 3.93
C SER A 61 1.32 -15.86 3.06
N GLU A 62 1.67 -15.20 1.97
CA GLU A 62 0.76 -14.84 0.88
C GLU A 62 0.01 -16.06 0.33
N ALA A 63 0.70 -17.20 0.20
CA ALA A 63 0.11 -18.43 -0.31
C ALA A 63 -0.99 -18.97 0.61
N GLU A 64 -0.78 -18.93 1.93
CA GLU A 64 -1.77 -19.34 2.93
C GLU A 64 -2.98 -18.41 2.93
N ALA A 65 -2.77 -17.10 2.82
CA ALA A 65 -3.86 -16.12 2.72
C ALA A 65 -4.68 -16.29 1.43
N LEU A 66 -4.02 -16.56 0.30
CA LEU A 66 -4.68 -16.87 -0.97
C LEU A 66 -5.48 -18.17 -0.88
N ASP A 67 -4.91 -19.22 -0.29
CA ASP A 67 -5.57 -20.51 -0.09
C ASP A 67 -6.84 -20.34 0.75
N TYR A 68 -6.78 -19.55 1.82
CA TYR A 68 -7.92 -19.23 2.68
C TYR A 68 -9.08 -18.60 1.91
N ILE A 69 -8.84 -17.56 1.09
CA ILE A 69 -9.92 -16.89 0.34
C ILE A 69 -10.40 -17.66 -0.89
N THR A 70 -9.57 -18.59 -1.41
CA THR A 70 -9.91 -19.39 -2.59
C THR A 70 -10.31 -20.82 -2.26
N ASN A 71 -10.31 -21.20 -0.99
CA ASN A 71 -10.49 -22.59 -0.54
C ASN A 71 -9.59 -23.57 -1.35
N GLY A 72 -8.35 -23.15 -1.61
CA GLY A 72 -7.36 -23.85 -2.43
C GLY A 72 -7.59 -23.88 -3.94
N SER A 73 -8.65 -23.27 -4.46
CA SER A 73 -8.94 -23.22 -5.89
C SER A 73 -8.61 -21.87 -6.50
N ARG A 74 -7.43 -21.76 -7.13
CA ARG A 74 -6.98 -20.55 -7.85
C ARG A 74 -7.95 -20.08 -8.94
N TRP A 75 -8.83 -20.95 -9.42
CA TRP A 75 -9.85 -20.64 -10.41
C TRP A 75 -10.94 -19.69 -9.92
N LEU A 76 -11.07 -19.50 -8.59
CA LEU A 76 -12.05 -18.59 -8.00
C LEU A 76 -11.62 -17.12 -8.05
N CYS A 77 -10.40 -16.82 -8.48
CA CYS A 77 -9.91 -15.46 -8.65
C CYS A 77 -10.22 -14.96 -10.07
N LYS A 78 -11.17 -14.03 -10.18
CA LYS A 78 -11.47 -13.29 -11.41
C LYS A 78 -10.27 -12.49 -11.90
N SER A 79 -9.54 -11.86 -10.97
CA SER A 79 -8.32 -11.10 -11.30
C SER A 79 -7.37 -11.04 -10.10
N THR A 80 -6.09 -10.91 -10.39
CA THR A 80 -5.05 -10.73 -9.38
C THR A 80 -4.03 -9.70 -9.86
N THR A 81 -3.79 -8.67 -9.05
CA THR A 81 -2.77 -7.65 -9.30
C THR A 81 -1.63 -7.82 -8.30
N TYR A 82 -0.41 -7.95 -8.81
CA TYR A 82 0.81 -8.01 -8.01
C TYR A 82 1.45 -6.63 -7.94
N ALA A 83 1.76 -6.19 -6.73
CA ALA A 83 2.35 -4.89 -6.44
C ALA A 83 3.49 -5.00 -5.43
N ARG A 84 4.19 -3.89 -5.26
CA ARG A 84 5.36 -3.74 -4.39
C ARG A 84 5.10 -2.79 -3.22
N ALA A 85 4.11 -1.91 -3.33
CA ALA A 85 3.66 -1.04 -2.25
C ALA A 85 2.21 -0.60 -2.44
N ILE A 86 1.51 -0.32 -1.35
CA ILE A 86 0.23 0.39 -1.36
C ILE A 86 0.52 1.88 -1.19
N LEU A 87 -0.02 2.68 -2.09
CA LEU A 87 0.16 4.14 -2.07
C LEU A 87 -1.07 4.86 -1.53
N GLY A 88 -2.23 4.21 -1.51
CA GLY A 88 -3.43 4.85 -1.01
C GLY A 88 -4.71 4.07 -1.20
N TYR A 89 -5.70 4.33 -0.36
CA TYR A 89 -7.07 3.85 -0.56
C TYR A 89 -8.11 4.87 -0.12
N ALA A 90 -9.14 5.07 -0.94
CA ALA A 90 -10.31 5.86 -0.58
C ALA A 90 -11.60 5.25 -1.15
N ALA A 91 -12.67 5.23 -0.35
CA ALA A 91 -14.01 4.97 -0.84
C ALA A 91 -14.66 6.30 -1.24
N LEU A 92 -14.94 6.49 -2.54
CA LEU A 92 -15.50 7.72 -3.11
C LEU A 92 -16.74 7.39 -3.94
N GLY A 93 -17.88 7.94 -3.54
CA GLY A 93 -19.17 7.78 -4.21
C GLY A 93 -19.58 6.32 -4.36
N SER A 94 -19.47 5.81 -5.58
CA SER A 94 -19.88 4.45 -5.97
C SER A 94 -18.72 3.45 -6.05
N CYS A 95 -17.48 3.85 -5.73
CA CYS A 95 -16.32 2.97 -5.85
C CYS A 95 -15.28 3.13 -4.73
N GLY A 96 -14.62 2.03 -4.38
CA GLY A 96 -13.32 2.06 -3.74
C GLY A 96 -12.23 2.28 -4.79
N LEU A 97 -11.28 3.16 -4.50
CA LEU A 97 -10.08 3.40 -5.32
C LEU A 97 -8.86 3.00 -4.51
N LEU A 98 -8.19 1.94 -4.95
CA LEU A 98 -6.92 1.49 -4.41
C LEU A 98 -5.80 1.86 -5.38
N LEU A 99 -4.80 2.60 -4.91
CA LEU A 99 -3.59 2.92 -5.66
C LEU A 99 -2.43 2.06 -5.17
N VAL A 100 -1.79 1.36 -6.09
CA VAL A 100 -0.62 0.53 -5.81
C VAL A 100 0.54 0.86 -6.75
N ALA A 101 1.77 0.66 -6.28
CA ALA A 101 2.96 0.68 -7.11
C ALA A 101 3.27 -0.74 -7.60
N THR A 102 3.24 -0.98 -8.90
CA THR A 102 3.58 -2.28 -9.52
C THR A 102 5.09 -2.39 -9.76
N LYS A 103 5.76 -1.27 -10.03
CA LYS A 103 7.23 -1.21 -10.21
C LYS A 103 7.87 -0.08 -9.42
N LEU A 104 9.05 -0.38 -8.90
CA LEU A 104 9.88 0.52 -8.11
C LEU A 104 11.32 0.49 -8.65
N THR A 105 12.00 1.63 -8.57
CA THR A 105 13.46 1.72 -8.76
C THR A 105 14.12 2.06 -7.44
N ALA A 106 15.16 1.32 -7.07
CA ALA A 106 15.99 1.59 -5.89
C ALA A 106 16.92 2.78 -6.17
N SER A 107 16.42 4.00 -5.95
CA SER A 107 17.12 5.24 -6.29
C SER A 107 18.28 5.55 -5.35
N ILE A 108 18.15 5.19 -4.06
CA ILE A 108 19.25 5.23 -3.10
C ILE A 108 19.26 3.92 -2.34
N SER A 109 20.22 3.06 -2.68
CA SER A 109 20.44 1.80 -1.98
C SER A 109 21.33 2.03 -0.76
N ASN A 110 21.09 1.28 0.32
CA ASN A 110 21.95 1.23 1.51
C ASN A 110 22.14 2.59 2.22
N LEU A 111 21.03 3.24 2.59
CA LEU A 111 21.09 4.44 3.44
C LEU A 111 21.91 4.17 4.73
N PRO A 112 22.59 5.18 5.30
CA PRO A 112 23.21 5.05 6.62
C PRO A 112 22.20 4.53 7.66
N GLY A 113 22.54 3.43 8.34
CA GLY A 113 21.62 2.73 9.24
C GLY A 113 20.66 1.73 8.56
N GLY A 114 20.83 1.48 7.26
CA GLY A 114 19.99 0.56 6.48
C GLY A 114 18.71 1.19 5.95
N GLY A 115 18.21 0.61 4.87
CA GLY A 115 17.03 1.08 4.13
C GLY A 115 17.34 1.40 2.67
N CYS A 116 16.29 1.58 1.90
CA CYS A 116 16.36 1.93 0.48
C CYS A 116 15.30 2.99 0.19
N VAL A 117 15.70 4.06 -0.51
CA VAL A 117 14.75 5.00 -1.10
C VAL A 117 14.31 4.44 -2.44
N TYR A 118 13.02 4.25 -2.59
CA TYR A 118 12.40 3.82 -3.82
C TYR A 118 11.75 4.99 -4.53
N THR A 119 11.95 5.07 -5.84
CA THR A 119 11.12 5.86 -6.74
C THR A 119 10.00 4.97 -7.27
N VAL A 120 8.76 5.46 -7.19
CA VAL A 120 7.62 4.82 -7.84
C VAL A 120 7.75 4.99 -9.34
N THR A 121 7.80 3.91 -10.11
CA THR A 121 8.02 3.96 -11.57
C THR A 121 6.87 3.45 -12.41
N GLU A 122 5.97 2.68 -11.80
CA GLU A 122 4.71 2.29 -12.43
C GLU A 122 3.66 2.15 -11.33
N THR A 123 2.52 2.79 -11.55
CA THR A 123 1.35 2.71 -10.67
C THR A 123 0.14 2.11 -11.36
N GLN A 124 -0.77 1.59 -10.56
CA GLN A 124 -2.06 1.12 -11.03
C GLN A 124 -3.16 1.55 -10.07
N TRP A 125 -4.18 2.19 -10.63
CA TRP A 125 -5.45 2.39 -9.95
C TRP A 125 -6.33 1.15 -10.13
N ILE A 126 -6.79 0.59 -9.03
CA ILE A 126 -7.75 -0.51 -8.99
C ILE A 126 -9.08 0.08 -8.52
N LYS A 127 -10.04 0.14 -9.43
CA LYS A 127 -11.39 0.62 -9.18
C LYS A 127 -12.29 -0.53 -8.78
N ILE A 128 -12.86 -0.45 -7.59
CA ILE A 128 -13.71 -1.48 -6.97
C ILE A 128 -15.14 -0.95 -6.93
N PRO A 129 -16.06 -1.47 -7.76
CA PRO A 129 -17.47 -1.06 -7.71
C PRO A 129 -18.10 -1.43 -6.37
N LEU A 130 -18.81 -0.49 -5.74
CA LEU A 130 -19.56 -0.73 -4.51
C LEU A 130 -21.03 -1.05 -4.83
N GLN A 131 -21.63 -1.94 -4.04
CA GLN A 131 -22.97 -2.48 -4.23
C GLN A 131 -24.09 -1.49 -3.93
N PHE A 132 -23.83 -0.49 -3.09
CA PHE A 132 -24.78 0.57 -2.78
C PHE A 132 -24.25 1.92 -3.27
N PRO A 133 -24.23 2.15 -4.59
CA PRO A 133 -23.74 3.41 -5.13
C PRO A 133 -24.63 4.54 -4.65
N GLN A 134 -24.07 5.46 -3.85
CA GLN A 134 -24.72 6.74 -3.63
C GLN A 134 -24.85 7.44 -5.00
N GLN A 135 -25.90 8.26 -5.18
CA GLN A 135 -26.04 9.04 -6.41
C GLN A 135 -24.82 9.96 -6.57
N GLN A 136 -23.93 9.57 -7.48
CA GLN A 136 -22.70 10.27 -7.72
C GLN A 136 -23.00 11.55 -8.52
N GLY A 137 -22.71 12.70 -7.92
CA GLY A 137 -22.86 13.98 -8.60
C GLY A 137 -21.89 14.09 -9.79
N LYS A 138 -22.25 14.87 -10.82
CA LYS A 138 -21.35 15.13 -11.96
C LYS A 138 -19.98 15.68 -11.52
N GLY A 139 -19.95 16.48 -10.46
CA GLY A 139 -18.71 17.01 -9.87
C GLY A 139 -17.85 15.93 -9.22
N GLU A 140 -18.45 14.98 -8.50
CA GLU A 140 -17.73 13.88 -7.86
C GLU A 140 -17.11 12.93 -8.89
N ALA A 141 -17.83 12.63 -9.97
CA ALA A 141 -17.28 11.88 -11.10
C ALA A 141 -16.07 12.58 -11.75
N LYS A 142 -16.14 13.90 -11.91
CA LYS A 142 -15.01 14.69 -12.41
C LYS A 142 -13.82 14.64 -11.45
N ASN A 143 -14.05 14.80 -10.15
CA ASN A 143 -12.98 14.75 -9.15
C ASN A 143 -12.30 13.38 -9.10
N ILE A 144 -13.07 12.30 -9.19
CA ILE A 144 -12.51 10.93 -9.27
C ILE A 144 -11.64 10.77 -10.52
N GLN A 145 -12.10 11.29 -11.67
CA GLN A 145 -11.32 11.23 -12.91
C GLN A 145 -10.01 12.02 -12.79
N GLU A 146 -10.09 13.27 -12.33
CA GLU A 146 -8.92 14.14 -12.11
C GLU A 146 -7.92 13.50 -11.14
N LEU A 147 -8.42 12.81 -10.11
CA LEU A 147 -7.61 12.09 -9.16
C LEU A 147 -6.87 10.90 -9.80
N THR A 148 -7.56 10.12 -10.65
CA THR A 148 -6.94 8.99 -11.34
C THR A 148 -5.96 9.42 -12.44
N ASP A 149 -6.05 10.67 -12.89
CA ASP A 149 -5.18 11.26 -13.91
C ASP A 149 -3.92 11.92 -13.31
N LEU A 150 -3.75 11.89 -11.97
CA LEU A 150 -2.55 12.42 -11.32
C LEU A 150 -1.30 11.62 -11.72
N ASP A 151 -0.30 12.34 -12.22
CA ASP A 151 0.97 11.76 -12.66
C ASP A 151 1.87 11.46 -11.45
N ILE A 152 1.90 10.19 -11.05
CA ILE A 152 2.64 9.71 -9.88
C ILE A 152 4.01 9.15 -10.28
N ASP A 153 4.09 8.53 -11.45
CA ASP A 153 5.23 7.75 -11.90
C ASP A 153 6.47 8.65 -12.11
N GLY A 154 7.60 8.23 -11.55
CA GLY A 154 8.87 8.96 -11.59
C GLY A 154 8.94 10.22 -10.70
N LYS A 155 7.86 10.58 -10.00
CA LYS A 155 7.77 11.84 -9.23
C LYS A 155 7.67 11.66 -7.72
N HIS A 156 7.39 10.44 -7.27
CA HIS A 156 7.16 10.13 -5.86
C HIS A 156 8.16 9.12 -5.32
N TYR A 157 8.54 9.34 -4.06
CA TYR A 157 9.59 8.61 -3.38
C TYR A 157 9.10 8.14 -2.01
N PHE A 158 9.58 6.98 -1.56
CA PHE A 158 9.35 6.52 -0.19
C PHE A 158 10.51 5.64 0.30
N CYS A 159 10.55 5.42 1.61
CA CYS A 159 11.40 4.43 2.25
C CYS A 159 10.58 3.71 3.32
N GLU A 160 10.63 2.38 3.34
CA GLU A 160 9.84 1.57 4.29
C GLU A 160 10.44 1.55 5.70
N THR A 161 11.68 2.02 5.86
CA THR A 161 12.43 1.91 7.12
C THR A 161 12.89 3.24 7.67
N ARG A 162 12.74 4.35 6.92
CA ARG A 162 13.24 5.68 7.29
C ARG A 162 12.25 6.75 6.86
N ASP A 163 12.05 7.72 7.74
CA ASP A 163 11.26 8.91 7.44
C ASP A 163 12.04 9.85 6.50
N LEU A 164 11.50 10.06 5.29
CA LEU A 164 12.06 10.96 4.28
C LEU A 164 11.47 12.37 4.30
N THR A 165 10.46 12.61 5.13
CA THR A 165 9.76 13.91 5.19
C THR A 165 10.55 14.99 5.93
N ARG A 166 11.72 14.65 6.46
CA ARG A 166 12.58 15.52 7.27
C ARG A 166 14.06 15.38 6.85
N PRO A 167 14.92 16.33 7.22
CA PRO A 167 16.36 16.20 7.05
C PRO A 167 16.88 14.86 7.59
N PHE A 168 17.64 14.16 6.75
CA PHE A 168 18.18 12.85 7.11
C PHE A 168 19.45 12.99 7.98
N PRO A 169 19.66 12.11 8.97
CA PRO A 169 18.71 11.12 9.44
C PRO A 169 17.59 11.78 10.28
N SER A 170 16.34 11.45 9.96
CA SER A 170 15.21 11.86 10.79
C SER A 170 15.34 11.23 12.18
N ARG A 171 15.12 12.03 13.23
CA ARG A 171 15.08 11.55 14.62
C ARG A 171 13.68 11.06 15.01
N MET A 172 12.70 11.23 14.14
CA MET A 172 11.31 10.84 14.38
C MET A 172 11.08 9.40 13.88
N PRO A 173 10.16 8.66 14.53
CA PRO A 173 9.77 7.34 14.06
C PRO A 173 8.98 7.43 12.75
N LEU A 174 8.97 6.35 11.96
CA LEU A 174 8.33 6.29 10.64
C LEU A 174 6.83 6.57 10.70
N GLU A 175 6.18 6.19 11.80
CA GLU A 175 4.76 6.38 12.07
C GLU A 175 4.38 7.85 12.34
N LYS A 176 5.37 8.73 12.53
CA LYS A 176 5.18 10.16 12.78
C LYS A 176 5.92 11.00 11.73
N PRO A 177 5.55 10.89 10.43
CA PRO A 177 6.11 11.73 9.39
C PRO A 177 5.74 13.20 9.61
N ASP A 178 6.32 14.08 8.81
CA ASP A 178 5.97 15.49 8.76
C ASP A 178 4.82 15.68 7.77
N ASP A 179 3.62 15.94 8.30
CA ASP A 179 2.38 15.95 7.52
C ASP A 179 2.42 16.96 6.37
N GLU A 180 3.22 18.04 6.47
CA GLU A 180 3.41 19.02 5.40
C GLU A 180 4.00 18.40 4.12
N PHE A 181 4.78 17.33 4.27
CA PHE A 181 5.49 16.67 3.18
C PHE A 181 4.89 15.31 2.79
N VAL A 182 3.84 14.84 3.49
CA VAL A 182 3.16 13.59 3.15
C VAL A 182 2.13 13.82 2.05
N TRP A 183 2.49 13.47 0.83
CA TRP A 183 1.63 13.63 -0.34
C TRP A 183 0.32 12.83 -0.23
N ASN A 184 0.41 11.58 0.24
CA ASN A 184 -0.75 10.67 0.33
C ASN A 184 -1.42 10.66 1.71
N GLY A 185 -1.31 11.72 2.50
CA GLY A 185 -1.78 11.76 3.89
C GLY A 185 -3.23 11.29 4.04
N TRP A 186 -4.13 11.89 3.25
CA TRP A 186 -5.55 11.52 3.18
C TRP A 186 -5.82 10.07 2.74
N PHE A 187 -5.09 9.55 1.75
CA PHE A 187 -5.25 8.18 1.28
C PHE A 187 -4.75 7.11 2.26
N SER A 188 -3.79 7.46 3.12
CA SER A 188 -3.27 6.54 4.14
C SER A 188 -4.26 6.31 5.28
N MET A 189 -5.24 7.20 5.45
CA MET A 189 -6.10 7.22 6.63
C MET A 189 -6.96 5.97 6.76
N SER A 190 -7.42 5.40 5.63
CA SER A 190 -8.19 4.16 5.60
C SER A 190 -7.45 3.00 6.28
N PHE A 191 -6.13 2.90 6.09
CA PHE A 191 -5.29 1.88 6.71
C PHE A 191 -4.97 2.21 8.17
N LYS A 192 -4.68 3.48 8.48
CA LYS A 192 -4.44 3.95 9.84
C LYS A 192 -5.65 3.67 10.75
N ASN A 193 -6.86 3.91 10.26
CA ASN A 193 -8.11 3.73 11.01
C ASN A 193 -8.40 2.28 11.40
N ILE A 194 -7.85 1.31 10.66
CA ILE A 194 -8.00 -0.13 10.96
C ILE A 194 -6.79 -0.70 11.72
N GLY A 195 -5.88 0.15 12.20
CA GLY A 195 -4.70 -0.26 12.96
C GLY A 195 -3.53 -0.75 12.11
N LEU A 196 -3.50 -0.42 10.81
CA LEU A 196 -2.45 -0.79 9.86
C LEU A 196 -1.68 0.44 9.33
N PRO A 197 -1.07 1.26 10.20
CA PRO A 197 -0.54 2.57 9.80
C PRO A 197 0.65 2.52 8.83
N LEU A 198 1.35 1.38 8.73
CA LEU A 198 2.52 1.19 7.87
C LEU A 198 2.22 0.48 6.54
N HIS A 199 0.99 -0.01 6.35
CA HIS A 199 0.61 -0.74 5.13
C HIS A 199 0.52 0.17 3.92
N CYS A 200 0.20 1.45 4.14
CA CYS A 200 0.27 2.48 3.11
C CYS A 200 1.54 3.30 3.34
N VAL A 201 2.45 3.29 2.36
CA VAL A 201 3.77 3.94 2.51
C VAL A 201 3.61 5.46 2.56
N THR A 202 4.50 6.15 3.27
CA THR A 202 4.56 7.61 3.24
C THR A 202 5.18 8.08 1.93
N LEU A 203 4.38 8.71 1.06
CA LEU A 203 4.86 9.26 -0.20
C LEU A 203 5.33 10.70 -0.05
N LEU A 204 6.55 10.94 -0.52
CA LEU A 204 7.12 12.28 -0.71
C LEU A 204 7.04 12.64 -2.19
N GLN A 205 6.41 13.78 -2.51
CA GLN A 205 6.48 14.38 -3.84
C GLN A 205 7.61 15.41 -3.85
N VAL A 206 8.64 15.20 -4.67
CA VAL A 206 9.77 16.14 -4.75
C VAL A 206 9.78 16.81 -6.11
N PHE A 207 9.32 18.06 -6.18
CA PHE A 207 9.50 18.92 -7.36
C PHE A 207 10.90 19.57 -7.42
N PHE A 208 11.73 19.39 -6.38
CA PHE A 208 12.98 20.12 -6.14
C PHE A 208 14.18 19.19 -5.90
N LEU A 209 14.41 18.22 -6.78
CA LEU A 209 15.59 17.35 -6.68
C LEU A 209 16.83 18.04 -7.29
N ASN A 210 17.42 18.96 -6.51
CA ASN A 210 18.86 19.23 -6.61
C ASN A 210 19.44 19.75 -5.29
N ILE A 211 18.64 20.26 -4.36
CA ILE A 211 19.19 20.84 -3.12
C ILE A 211 19.17 19.86 -1.93
N PHE A 212 18.20 18.95 -1.85
CA PHE A 212 18.07 18.05 -0.68
C PHE A 212 18.81 16.71 -0.82
N MET A 213 18.98 16.20 -2.05
CA MET A 213 19.78 14.99 -2.29
C MET A 213 21.29 15.25 -2.24
N LEU A 214 21.72 16.48 -2.52
CA LEU A 214 23.13 16.88 -2.45
C LEU A 214 23.66 17.02 -1.02
N THR A 215 22.78 17.12 -0.02
CA THR A 215 23.14 17.13 1.41
C THR A 215 23.18 15.73 2.03
N LEU A 216 22.81 14.70 1.25
CA LEU A 216 22.69 13.30 1.67
C LEU A 216 23.87 12.43 1.19
N ILE A 217 24.79 13.00 0.40
CA ILE A 217 26.05 12.42 -0.08
C ILE A 217 27.19 13.27 0.49
#